data_AF-A0A7C1TZ62-F1
#
_entry.id   AF-A0A7C1TZ62-F1
#
_cell.length_a   1.000
_cell.length_b   1.000
_cell.length_c   1.000
_cell.angle_alpha   90.00
_cell.angle_beta   90.00
_cell.angle_gamma   90.00
#
_symmetry.space_group_name_H-M   'P 1'
#
loop_
_entity.id
_entity.type
_entity.pdbx_description
1 polymer ?
#
loop_
_entity_poly.entity_id
_entity_poly.type
_entity_poly.pdbx_seq_one_letter_code
_entity_poly.pdbx_strand_id
1 'polypeptide(L)'
;MSGNEIDSCLQTVPAPLRDEVGAHWKAFSEALAESGAPASIDAALLPELCRVWVASDFVARHCARDPALLRGLIDSGDLHQAYAADTLAARVQVALADSKDPAQLGAALRRLRRREMVRIAWRDIAGHADLWQTTADLSALAEACIRGALARLHDWQQAEWGVPTGAVSGEPQQLVVLGMGKLGAHELNFSSDIDLIFAFPEPGQTQGAAKTRSNEEFFTRLGRELIRALDENTAEGFVFRVDMRLRPFGNSGALALNFEAMENYYQVHGRDWERYALIKARPVAGRLEDGERLMAMLRPFVYRRYLDYGAFAQLREMKAMVAAEVRRKGMADN
;
A
#
# COMPACT_ATOMS: atom_id res chain seq x y z
N MET A 1 -21.22 -15.87 26.63
CA MET A 1 -22.31 -14.96 26.21
C MET A 1 -23.60 -15.75 26.15
N SER A 2 -24.75 -15.18 26.53
CA SER A 2 -26.03 -15.86 26.37
C SER A 2 -26.49 -15.74 24.92
N GLY A 3 -26.92 -16.84 24.28
CA GLY A 3 -27.40 -16.83 22.89
C GLY A 3 -28.47 -15.77 22.57
N ASN A 4 -29.20 -15.31 23.59
CA ASN A 4 -30.20 -14.25 23.48
C ASN A 4 -29.67 -12.90 22.95
N GLU A 5 -28.42 -12.54 23.21
CA GLU A 5 -27.88 -11.20 22.83
C GLU A 5 -27.60 -11.11 21.33
N ILE A 6 -27.06 -12.18 20.72
CA ILE A 6 -26.83 -12.23 19.27
C ILE A 6 -28.14 -12.38 18.51
N ASP A 7 -29.10 -13.15 19.03
CA ASP A 7 -30.42 -13.30 18.41
C ASP A 7 -31.15 -11.96 18.31
N SER A 8 -31.05 -11.12 19.35
CA SER A 8 -31.58 -9.76 19.31
C SER A 8 -30.89 -8.90 18.25
N CYS A 9 -29.58 -9.07 18.04
CA CYS A 9 -28.84 -8.34 17.02
C CYS A 9 -29.23 -8.78 15.60
N LEU A 10 -29.34 -10.08 15.35
CA LEU A 10 -29.76 -10.64 14.06
C LEU A 10 -31.17 -10.20 13.66
N GLN A 11 -32.06 -9.91 14.61
CA GLN A 11 -33.38 -9.36 14.31
C GLN A 11 -33.32 -7.96 13.67
N THR A 12 -32.25 -7.18 13.93
CA THR A 12 -32.02 -5.87 13.30
C THR A 12 -31.49 -5.97 11.86
N VAL A 13 -31.01 -7.15 11.46
CA VAL A 13 -30.52 -7.43 10.10
C VAL A 13 -31.71 -7.70 9.16
N PRO A 14 -31.68 -7.20 7.90
CA PRO A 14 -32.69 -7.53 6.89
C PRO A 14 -32.84 -9.04 6.74
N ALA A 15 -34.09 -9.53 6.69
CA ALA A 15 -34.38 -10.97 6.68
C ALA A 15 -33.57 -11.80 5.67
N PRO A 16 -33.31 -11.33 4.43
CA PRO A 16 -32.50 -12.10 3.46
C PRO A 16 -31.03 -12.30 3.85
N LEU A 17 -30.50 -11.49 4.77
CA LEU A 17 -29.07 -11.49 5.16
C LEU A 17 -28.83 -12.12 6.55
N ARG A 18 -29.90 -12.50 7.27
CA ARG A 18 -29.79 -13.02 8.63
C ARG A 18 -29.01 -14.34 8.70
N ASP A 19 -29.29 -15.25 7.78
CA ASP A 19 -28.65 -16.57 7.75
C ASP A 19 -27.14 -16.44 7.48
N GLU A 20 -26.75 -15.50 6.62
CA GLU A 20 -25.35 -15.22 6.29
C GLU A 20 -24.60 -14.64 7.49
N VAL A 21 -25.15 -13.63 8.16
CA VAL A 21 -24.54 -13.06 9.38
C VAL A 21 -24.51 -14.09 10.51
N GLY A 22 -25.56 -14.90 10.65
CA GLY A 22 -25.60 -16.01 11.59
C GLY A 22 -24.50 -17.05 11.35
N ALA A 23 -24.23 -17.38 10.08
CA ALA A 23 -23.14 -18.26 9.70
C ALA A 23 -21.77 -17.66 10.04
N HIS A 24 -21.56 -16.37 9.76
CA HIS A 24 -20.34 -15.65 10.14
C HIS A 24 -20.11 -15.65 11.66
N TRP A 25 -21.17 -15.41 12.44
CA TRP A 25 -21.13 -15.47 13.91
C TRP A 25 -20.82 -16.85 14.45
N LYS A 26 -21.44 -17.88 13.88
CA LYS A 26 -21.16 -19.26 14.26
C LYS A 26 -19.68 -19.59 14.01
N ALA A 27 -19.17 -19.31 12.81
CA ALA A 27 -17.78 -19.57 12.45
C ALA A 27 -16.80 -18.82 13.37
N PHE A 28 -17.08 -17.55 13.66
CA PHE A 28 -16.27 -16.76 14.61
C PHE A 28 -16.30 -17.34 16.02
N SER A 29 -17.47 -17.72 16.51
CA SER A 29 -17.65 -18.25 17.87
C SER A 29 -16.95 -19.60 18.06
N GLU A 30 -17.02 -20.48 17.04
CA GLU A 30 -16.32 -21.77 17.01
C GLU A 30 -14.80 -21.56 17.03
N ALA A 31 -14.28 -20.70 16.15
CA ALA A 31 -12.85 -20.38 16.10
C ALA A 31 -12.36 -19.71 17.41
N LEU A 32 -13.17 -18.84 18.02
CA LEU A 32 -12.83 -18.21 19.29
C LEU A 32 -12.75 -19.25 20.42
N ALA A 33 -13.68 -20.21 20.46
CA ALA A 33 -13.66 -21.30 21.43
C ALA A 33 -12.42 -22.20 21.28
N GLU A 34 -12.01 -22.49 20.05
CA GLU A 34 -10.80 -23.28 19.76
C GLU A 34 -9.51 -22.54 20.14
N SER A 35 -9.49 -21.21 20.06
CA SER A 35 -8.32 -20.39 20.38
C SER A 35 -7.98 -20.34 21.89
N GLY A 36 -8.91 -20.77 22.75
CA GLY A 36 -8.77 -20.65 24.21
C GLY A 36 -8.90 -19.22 24.76
N ALA A 37 -9.22 -18.24 23.91
CA ALA A 37 -9.49 -16.87 24.32
C ALA A 37 -10.85 -16.74 25.03
N PRO A 38 -11.06 -15.70 25.88
CA PRO A 38 -12.35 -15.49 26.53
C PRO A 38 -13.47 -15.34 25.50
N ALA A 39 -14.49 -16.19 25.62
CA ALA A 39 -15.59 -16.31 24.66
C ALA A 39 -16.61 -15.14 24.71
N SER A 40 -16.26 -13.98 25.26
CA SER A 40 -17.15 -12.82 25.39
C SER A 40 -16.64 -11.60 24.62
N ILE A 41 -17.45 -11.13 23.68
CA ILE A 41 -17.42 -9.79 23.09
C ILE A 41 -18.36 -8.94 23.94
N ASP A 42 -18.00 -7.67 24.16
CA ASP A 42 -18.88 -6.72 24.83
C ASP A 42 -20.23 -6.61 24.08
N ALA A 43 -21.34 -6.79 24.81
CA ALA A 43 -22.69 -6.67 24.28
C ALA A 43 -22.93 -5.31 23.59
N ALA A 44 -22.22 -4.25 24.03
CA ALA A 44 -22.28 -2.94 23.41
C ALA A 44 -21.78 -2.90 21.96
N LEU A 45 -20.87 -3.81 21.58
CA LEU A 45 -20.31 -3.87 20.22
C LEU A 45 -21.17 -4.68 19.24
N LEU A 46 -22.11 -5.51 19.74
CA LEU A 46 -22.89 -6.41 18.89
C LEU A 46 -23.66 -5.69 17.77
N PRO A 47 -24.38 -4.58 17.99
CA PRO A 47 -25.10 -3.88 16.91
C PRO A 47 -24.16 -3.41 15.79
N GLU A 48 -22.97 -2.93 16.16
CA GLU A 48 -21.95 -2.49 15.22
C GLU A 48 -21.35 -3.66 14.45
N LEU A 49 -21.04 -4.76 15.15
CA LEU A 49 -20.54 -6.00 14.55
C LEU A 49 -21.54 -6.56 13.53
N CYS A 50 -22.82 -6.65 13.87
CA CYS A 50 -23.85 -7.11 12.92
C CYS A 50 -23.91 -6.19 11.69
N ARG A 51 -23.89 -4.87 11.87
CA ARG A 51 -23.86 -3.92 10.74
C ARG A 51 -22.64 -4.15 9.85
N VAL A 52 -21.47 -4.31 10.44
CA VAL A 52 -20.21 -4.49 9.69
C VAL A 52 -20.22 -5.81 8.93
N TRP A 53 -20.67 -6.90 9.55
CA TRP A 53 -20.68 -8.22 8.92
C TRP A 53 -21.78 -8.39 7.88
N VAL A 54 -22.90 -7.67 8.01
CA VAL A 54 -23.91 -7.55 6.95
C VAL A 54 -23.32 -6.92 5.68
N ALA A 55 -22.49 -5.89 5.85
CA ALA A 55 -21.97 -5.12 4.73
C ALA A 55 -20.64 -5.65 4.18
N SER A 56 -19.91 -6.47 4.94
CA SER A 56 -18.57 -6.91 4.58
C SER A 56 -18.26 -8.36 4.97
N ASP A 57 -18.45 -9.23 3.98
CA ASP A 57 -17.91 -10.59 3.94
C ASP A 57 -16.40 -10.64 4.21
N PHE A 58 -15.66 -9.65 3.72
CA PHE A 58 -14.23 -9.55 3.93
C PHE A 58 -13.89 -9.44 5.42
N VAL A 59 -14.56 -8.53 6.14
CA VAL A 59 -14.34 -8.35 7.58
C VAL A 59 -14.76 -9.60 8.34
N ALA A 60 -15.96 -10.11 8.07
CA ALA A 60 -16.51 -11.27 8.77
C ALA A 60 -15.62 -12.51 8.64
N ARG A 61 -15.17 -12.85 7.42
CA ARG A 61 -14.27 -13.99 7.18
C ARG A 61 -12.91 -13.83 7.83
N HIS A 62 -12.35 -12.61 7.85
CA HIS A 62 -11.06 -12.38 8.52
C HIS A 62 -11.17 -12.45 10.04
N CYS A 63 -12.27 -11.98 10.62
CA CYS A 63 -12.53 -12.12 12.05
C CYS A 63 -12.70 -13.61 12.42
N ALA A 64 -13.44 -14.38 11.63
CA ALA A 64 -13.65 -15.80 11.89
C ALA A 64 -12.37 -16.64 11.75
N ARG A 65 -11.55 -16.31 10.73
CA ARG A 65 -10.26 -16.99 10.50
C ARG A 65 -9.23 -16.70 11.59
N ASP A 66 -9.23 -15.49 12.15
CA ASP A 66 -8.29 -15.05 13.17
C ASP A 66 -9.04 -14.27 14.26
N PRO A 67 -9.67 -14.96 15.22
CA PRO A 67 -10.44 -14.29 16.27
C PRO A 67 -9.60 -13.36 17.15
N ALA A 68 -8.31 -13.67 17.30
CA ALA A 68 -7.36 -12.85 18.05
C ALA A 68 -7.16 -11.46 17.39
N LEU A 69 -7.28 -11.37 16.07
CA LEU A 69 -7.24 -10.09 15.34
C LEU A 69 -8.35 -9.16 15.79
N LEU A 70 -9.60 -9.61 15.77
CA LEU A 70 -10.75 -8.78 16.18
C LEU A 70 -10.62 -8.41 17.65
N ARG A 71 -10.26 -9.39 18.50
CA ARG A 71 -10.07 -9.15 19.92
C ARG A 71 -9.01 -8.08 20.20
N GLY A 72 -7.88 -8.16 19.52
CA GLY A 72 -6.80 -7.19 19.64
C GLY A 72 -7.15 -5.79 19.10
N LEU A 73 -8.17 -5.66 18.25
CA LEU A 73 -8.70 -4.36 17.81
C LEU A 73 -9.72 -3.79 18.81
N ILE A 74 -10.48 -4.65 19.47
CA ILE A 74 -11.42 -4.28 20.53
C ILE A 74 -10.65 -3.81 21.77
N ASP A 75 -9.71 -4.63 22.25
CA ASP A 75 -8.96 -4.36 23.48
C ASP A 75 -8.10 -3.09 23.37
N SER A 76 -7.64 -2.74 22.17
CA SER A 76 -6.88 -1.49 21.95
C SER A 76 -7.77 -0.26 21.72
N GLY A 77 -9.07 -0.44 21.44
CA GLY A 77 -9.97 0.64 21.03
C GLY A 77 -9.72 1.16 19.61
N ASP A 78 -8.91 0.47 18.80
CA ASP A 78 -8.51 0.94 17.46
C ASP A 78 -9.67 0.97 16.46
N LEU A 79 -10.75 0.21 16.71
CA LEU A 79 -11.98 0.22 15.90
C LEU A 79 -12.69 1.58 15.91
N HIS A 80 -12.45 2.40 16.93
CA HIS A 80 -13.16 3.68 17.13
C HIS A 80 -12.25 4.90 16.97
N GLN A 81 -10.95 4.69 16.77
CA GLN A 81 -9.97 5.77 16.78
C GLN A 81 -9.38 6.03 15.40
N ALA A 82 -9.31 7.30 15.01
CA ALA A 82 -8.42 7.75 13.95
C ALA A 82 -6.97 7.69 14.45
N TYR A 83 -6.05 7.29 13.57
CA TYR A 83 -4.63 7.24 13.90
C TYR A 83 -3.96 8.59 13.66
N ALA A 84 -2.99 8.94 14.52
CA ALA A 84 -2.05 10.01 14.23
C ALA A 84 -1.07 9.57 13.13
N ALA A 85 -0.46 10.53 12.42
CA ALA A 85 0.34 10.33 11.21
C ALA A 85 1.41 9.21 11.31
N ASP A 86 2.04 9.05 12.47
CA ASP A 86 3.14 8.08 12.66
C ASP A 86 2.72 6.73 13.25
N THR A 87 1.44 6.58 13.61
CA THR A 87 0.95 5.37 14.30
C THR A 87 1.15 4.12 13.44
N LEU A 88 0.82 4.20 12.14
CA LEU A 88 0.99 3.08 11.21
C LEU A 88 2.47 2.76 10.98
N ALA A 89 3.31 3.78 10.86
CA ALA A 89 4.76 3.58 10.73
C ALA A 89 5.31 2.85 11.96
N ALA A 90 4.94 3.28 13.17
CA ALA A 90 5.35 2.62 14.42
C ALA A 90 4.84 1.17 14.50
N ARG A 91 3.58 0.91 14.14
CA ARG A 91 3.01 -0.45 14.11
C ARG A 91 3.73 -1.35 13.11
N VAL A 92 4.05 -0.84 11.92
CA VAL A 92 4.88 -1.57 10.94
C VAL A 92 6.24 -1.89 11.53
N GLN A 93 6.95 -0.91 12.09
CA GLN A 93 8.27 -1.13 12.70
C GLN A 93 8.23 -2.25 13.75
N VAL A 94 7.25 -2.20 14.67
CA VAL A 94 7.05 -3.24 15.68
C VAL A 94 6.77 -4.60 15.05
N ALA A 95 5.87 -4.67 14.05
CA ALA A 95 5.51 -5.92 13.40
C ALA A 95 6.68 -6.57 12.62
N LEU A 96 7.62 -5.77 12.11
CA LEU A 96 8.74 -6.24 11.30
C LEU A 96 10.03 -6.46 12.11
N ALA A 97 10.07 -6.02 13.36
CA ALA A 97 11.26 -6.05 14.22
C ALA A 97 11.92 -7.43 14.29
N ASP A 98 11.12 -8.50 14.44
CA ASP A 98 11.61 -9.87 14.60
C ASP A 98 11.78 -10.64 13.29
N SER A 99 11.47 -10.03 12.14
CA SER A 99 11.63 -10.69 10.84
C SER A 99 13.12 -10.93 10.56
N LYS A 100 13.55 -12.17 10.34
CA LYS A 100 14.98 -12.50 10.10
C LYS A 100 15.31 -12.77 8.64
N ASP A 101 14.30 -12.98 7.81
CA ASP A 101 14.43 -13.31 6.40
C ASP A 101 13.24 -12.75 5.60
N PRO A 102 13.32 -12.73 4.25
CA PRO A 102 12.25 -12.21 3.40
C PRO A 102 10.90 -12.91 3.57
N ALA A 103 10.88 -14.20 3.92
CA ALA A 103 9.63 -14.95 4.10
C ALA A 103 8.91 -14.50 5.39
N GLN A 104 9.65 -14.34 6.49
CA GLN A 104 9.14 -13.80 7.75
C GLN A 104 8.65 -12.36 7.59
N LEU A 105 9.42 -11.53 6.88
CA LEU A 105 9.06 -10.15 6.54
C LEU A 105 7.71 -10.10 5.81
N GLY A 106 7.59 -10.89 4.74
CA GLY A 106 6.37 -10.98 3.97
C GLY A 106 5.17 -11.47 4.80
N ALA A 107 5.36 -12.48 5.65
CA ALA A 107 4.29 -12.99 6.50
C ALA A 107 3.84 -11.93 7.53
N ALA A 108 4.77 -11.19 8.14
CA ALA A 108 4.47 -10.12 9.09
C ALA A 108 3.70 -8.97 8.42
N LEU A 109 4.13 -8.53 7.23
CA LEU A 109 3.43 -7.51 6.44
C LEU A 109 1.99 -7.91 6.11
N ARG A 110 1.75 -9.16 5.69
CA ARG A 110 0.40 -9.66 5.34
C ARG A 110 -0.52 -9.73 6.56
N ARG A 111 -0.02 -10.17 7.72
CA ARG A 111 -0.78 -10.16 8.98
C ARG A 111 -1.15 -8.74 9.40
N LEU A 112 -0.18 -7.81 9.38
CA LEU A 112 -0.43 -6.42 9.71
C LEU A 112 -1.44 -5.78 8.74
N ARG A 113 -1.26 -5.96 7.42
CA ARG A 113 -2.20 -5.46 6.40
C ARG A 113 -3.60 -5.98 6.63
N ARG A 114 -3.76 -7.27 6.95
CA ARG A 114 -5.08 -7.84 7.28
C ARG A 114 -5.72 -7.14 8.48
N ARG A 115 -4.97 -7.00 9.57
CA ARG A 115 -5.43 -6.29 10.78
C ARG A 115 -5.91 -4.89 10.46
N GLU A 116 -5.08 -4.10 9.79
CA GLU A 116 -5.41 -2.71 9.49
C GLU A 116 -6.54 -2.58 8.47
N MET A 117 -6.64 -3.50 7.49
CA MET A 117 -7.77 -3.50 6.55
C MET A 117 -9.10 -3.81 7.22
N VAL A 118 -9.11 -4.74 8.19
CA VAL A 118 -10.30 -4.98 9.02
C VAL A 118 -10.65 -3.73 9.80
N ARG A 119 -9.69 -3.09 10.47
CA ARG A 119 -9.92 -1.83 11.20
C ARG A 119 -10.49 -0.73 10.30
N ILE A 120 -9.88 -0.50 9.14
CA ILE A 120 -10.29 0.57 8.22
C ILE A 120 -11.70 0.30 7.66
N ALA A 121 -11.98 -0.93 7.21
CA ALA A 121 -13.30 -1.31 6.72
C ALA A 121 -14.36 -1.22 7.83
N TRP A 122 -14.01 -1.60 9.05
CA TRP A 122 -14.90 -1.49 10.20
C TRP A 122 -15.25 -0.03 10.47
N ARG A 123 -14.26 0.87 10.52
CA ARG A 123 -14.48 2.30 10.75
C ARG A 123 -15.35 2.93 9.67
N ASP A 124 -15.11 2.61 8.41
CA ASP A 124 -15.90 3.08 7.27
C ASP A 124 -17.38 2.66 7.40
N ILE A 125 -17.63 1.35 7.55
CA ILE A 125 -18.98 0.79 7.57
C ILE A 125 -19.76 1.17 8.84
N ALA A 126 -19.08 1.25 9.98
CA ALA A 126 -19.70 1.65 11.25
C ALA A 126 -19.97 3.17 11.32
N GLY A 127 -19.39 3.97 10.41
CA GLY A 127 -19.55 5.42 10.38
C GLY A 127 -18.58 6.18 11.30
N HIS A 128 -17.46 5.54 11.70
CA HIS A 128 -16.37 6.15 12.48
C HIS A 128 -15.30 6.81 11.62
N ALA A 129 -15.40 6.68 10.30
CA ALA A 129 -14.57 7.37 9.32
C ALA A 129 -15.42 7.81 8.13
N ASP A 130 -15.14 9.00 7.59
CA ASP A 130 -15.66 9.39 6.28
C ASP A 130 -14.78 8.88 5.14
N LEU A 131 -15.21 9.10 3.89
CA LEU A 131 -14.48 8.66 2.70
C LEU A 131 -13.03 9.18 2.68
N TRP A 132 -12.81 10.44 3.05
CA TRP A 132 -11.47 11.06 3.01
C TRP A 132 -10.54 10.44 4.03
N GLN A 133 -11.04 10.17 5.24
CA GLN A 133 -10.31 9.46 6.28
C GLN A 133 -10.02 8.02 5.86
N THR A 134 -10.98 7.33 5.25
CA THR A 134 -10.80 5.96 4.76
C THR A 134 -9.70 5.90 3.69
N THR A 135 -9.73 6.77 2.67
CA THR A 135 -8.68 6.78 1.63
C THR A 135 -7.32 7.22 2.15
N ALA A 136 -7.29 8.13 3.13
CA ALA A 136 -6.06 8.54 3.80
C ALA A 136 -5.45 7.39 4.62
N ASP A 137 -6.25 6.67 5.42
CA ASP A 137 -5.80 5.50 6.20
C ASP A 137 -5.27 4.38 5.29
N LEU A 138 -5.93 4.13 4.15
CA LEU A 138 -5.49 3.13 3.16
C LEU A 138 -4.14 3.52 2.54
N SER A 139 -4.00 4.79 2.15
CA SER A 139 -2.75 5.34 1.61
C SER A 139 -1.62 5.29 2.63
N ALA A 140 -1.90 5.69 3.88
CA ALA A 140 -0.92 5.68 4.97
C ALA A 140 -0.46 4.25 5.31
N LEU A 141 -1.35 3.26 5.26
CA LEU A 141 -0.98 1.86 5.44
C LEU A 141 -0.04 1.38 4.32
N ALA A 142 -0.35 1.70 3.07
CA ALA A 142 0.51 1.35 1.94
C ALA A 142 1.90 1.95 2.09
N GLU A 143 1.99 3.25 2.39
CA GLU A 143 3.26 3.92 2.62
C GLU A 143 4.05 3.32 3.78
N ALA A 144 3.40 3.07 4.92
CA ALA A 144 4.05 2.50 6.08
C ALA A 144 4.63 1.10 5.76
N CYS A 145 3.88 0.25 5.06
CA CYS A 145 4.35 -1.06 4.61
C CYS A 145 5.53 -0.94 3.64
N ILE A 146 5.47 -0.04 2.64
CA ILE A 146 6.56 0.17 1.68
C ILE A 146 7.82 0.64 2.42
N ARG A 147 7.72 1.64 3.30
CA ARG A 147 8.85 2.18 4.08
C ARG A 147 9.48 1.12 4.97
N GLY A 148 8.67 0.39 5.75
CA GLY A 148 9.17 -0.64 6.66
C GLY A 148 9.83 -1.81 5.94
N ALA A 149 9.22 -2.29 4.85
CA ALA A 149 9.79 -3.35 4.02
C ALA A 149 11.10 -2.91 3.37
N LEU A 150 11.13 -1.71 2.77
CA LEU A 150 12.32 -1.18 2.12
C LEU A 150 13.48 -1.04 3.10
N ALA A 151 13.26 -0.47 4.29
CA ALA A 151 14.29 -0.31 5.31
C ALA A 151 14.92 -1.67 5.69
N ARG A 152 14.07 -2.66 5.99
CA ARG A 152 14.55 -3.99 6.40
C ARG A 152 15.34 -4.71 5.31
N LEU A 153 14.85 -4.66 4.07
CA LEU A 153 15.51 -5.26 2.92
C LEU A 153 16.83 -4.55 2.59
N HIS A 154 16.86 -3.22 2.71
CA HIS A 154 18.05 -2.43 2.49
C HIS A 154 19.15 -2.78 3.50
N ASP A 155 18.83 -2.86 4.78
CA ASP A 155 19.77 -3.23 5.84
C ASP A 155 20.40 -4.61 5.59
N TRP A 156 19.59 -5.60 5.22
CA TRP A 156 20.09 -6.94 4.89
C TRP A 156 21.00 -6.94 3.67
N GLN A 157 20.61 -6.21 2.63
CA GLN A 157 21.40 -6.17 1.41
C GLN A 157 22.71 -5.39 1.62
N GLN A 158 22.72 -4.36 2.45
CA GLN A 158 23.93 -3.65 2.86
C GLN A 158 24.86 -4.55 3.69
N ALA A 159 24.31 -5.38 4.58
CA ALA A 159 25.12 -6.35 5.32
C ALA A 159 25.81 -7.37 4.39
N GLU A 160 25.20 -7.73 3.27
CA GLU A 160 25.75 -8.68 2.29
C GLU A 160 26.74 -8.02 1.31
N TRP A 161 26.44 -6.82 0.80
CA TRP A 161 27.16 -6.19 -0.33
C TRP A 161 27.86 -4.89 -0.01
N GLY A 162 27.72 -4.36 1.20
CA GLY A 162 28.21 -3.06 1.59
C GLY A 162 27.25 -1.92 1.23
N VAL A 163 27.67 -0.69 1.53
CA VAL A 163 26.87 0.53 1.39
C VAL A 163 26.96 1.04 -0.05
N PRO A 164 25.85 1.15 -0.81
CA PRO A 164 25.86 1.78 -2.13
C PRO A 164 26.32 3.22 -2.00
N THR A 165 27.39 3.60 -2.70
CA THR A 165 28.04 4.91 -2.55
C THR A 165 28.12 5.59 -3.91
N GLY A 166 27.81 6.88 -3.96
CA GLY A 166 27.82 7.66 -5.21
C GLY A 166 29.24 7.83 -5.75
N ALA A 167 29.42 7.67 -7.06
CA ALA A 167 30.73 7.79 -7.69
C ALA A 167 31.29 9.22 -7.65
N VAL A 168 30.39 10.22 -7.68
CA VAL A 168 30.77 11.64 -7.70
C VAL A 168 30.72 12.23 -6.30
N SER A 169 29.61 12.04 -5.58
CA SER A 169 29.44 12.58 -4.22
C SER A 169 30.29 11.88 -3.17
N GLY A 170 30.59 10.58 -3.34
CA GLY A 170 31.17 9.76 -2.26
C GLY A 170 30.21 9.48 -1.11
N GLU A 171 28.94 9.86 -1.24
CA GLU A 171 27.93 9.74 -0.19
C GLU A 171 27.11 8.44 -0.30
N PRO A 172 26.60 7.89 0.82
CA PRO A 172 25.65 6.78 0.79
C PRO A 172 24.41 7.11 -0.03
N GLN A 173 24.04 6.21 -0.92
CA GLN A 173 22.85 6.31 -1.76
C GLN A 173 21.72 5.48 -1.17
N GLN A 174 20.47 5.87 -1.45
CA GLN A 174 19.30 5.09 -1.07
C GLN A 174 18.34 4.96 -2.25
N LEU A 175 17.54 3.89 -2.24
CA LEU A 175 16.42 3.76 -3.17
C LEU A 175 15.35 4.77 -2.80
N VAL A 176 14.96 5.58 -3.78
CA VAL A 176 13.77 6.43 -3.73
C VAL A 176 12.61 5.66 -4.35
N VAL A 177 11.48 5.64 -3.65
CA VAL A 177 10.23 5.11 -4.17
C VAL A 177 9.25 6.26 -4.35
N LEU A 178 8.82 6.47 -5.59
CA LEU A 178 7.72 7.38 -5.89
C LEU A 178 6.41 6.60 -5.90
N GLY A 179 5.43 7.07 -5.13
CA GLY A 179 4.05 6.63 -5.23
C GLY A 179 3.36 7.44 -6.32
N MET A 180 2.68 6.75 -7.23
CA MET A 180 2.01 7.33 -8.38
C MET A 180 0.48 7.21 -8.21
N GLY A 181 -0.27 7.83 -9.12
CA GLY A 181 -1.72 7.62 -9.21
C GLY A 181 -2.45 7.86 -7.88
N LYS A 182 -3.29 6.90 -7.47
CA LYS A 182 -4.07 7.00 -6.23
C LYS A 182 -3.20 7.01 -4.98
N LEU A 183 -2.13 6.22 -4.95
CA LEU A 183 -1.20 6.24 -3.82
C LEU A 183 -0.58 7.63 -3.67
N GLY A 184 -0.02 8.14 -4.76
CA GLY A 184 0.62 9.46 -4.76
C GLY A 184 -0.33 10.61 -4.40
N ALA A 185 -1.62 10.49 -4.72
CA ALA A 185 -2.64 11.48 -4.35
C ALA A 185 -3.34 11.25 -2.98
N HIS A 186 -2.96 10.22 -2.21
CA HIS A 186 -3.64 9.83 -0.96
C HIS A 186 -5.10 9.37 -1.13
N GLU A 187 -5.40 8.76 -2.28
CA GLU A 187 -6.74 8.37 -2.73
C GLU A 187 -6.88 6.84 -2.93
N LEU A 188 -6.09 6.02 -2.22
CA LEU A 188 -6.24 4.56 -2.32
C LEU A 188 -7.63 4.10 -1.89
N ASN A 189 -8.13 3.08 -2.58
CA ASN A 189 -9.32 2.33 -2.19
C ASN A 189 -8.94 0.88 -1.81
N PHE A 190 -9.87 0.12 -1.21
CA PHE A 190 -9.60 -1.22 -0.66
C PHE A 190 -9.01 -2.25 -1.64
N SER A 191 -9.23 -2.06 -2.94
CA SER A 191 -8.77 -2.96 -4.01
C SER A 191 -7.82 -2.25 -5.00
N SER A 192 -7.17 -1.17 -4.56
CA SER A 192 -6.22 -0.45 -5.42
C SER A 192 -4.90 -1.20 -5.53
N ASP A 193 -4.35 -1.17 -6.73
CA ASP A 193 -2.93 -1.44 -6.96
C ASP A 193 -2.12 -0.25 -6.44
N ILE A 194 -0.86 -0.50 -6.07
CA ILE A 194 0.09 0.57 -5.79
C ILE A 194 1.02 0.77 -6.98
N ASP A 195 0.86 1.90 -7.65
CA ASP A 195 1.69 2.29 -8.78
C ASP A 195 3.00 2.90 -8.26
N LEU A 196 4.15 2.28 -8.57
CA LEU A 196 5.45 2.70 -8.05
C LEU A 196 6.47 2.97 -9.17
N ILE A 197 7.37 3.92 -8.92
CA ILE A 197 8.61 4.12 -9.70
C ILE A 197 9.78 4.10 -8.73
N PHE A 198 10.85 3.37 -9.09
CA PHE A 198 12.08 3.35 -8.32
C PHE A 198 13.15 4.21 -8.98
N ALA A 199 13.83 5.01 -8.16
CA ALA A 199 14.95 5.83 -8.57
C ALA A 199 16.04 5.81 -7.52
N PHE A 200 17.24 6.25 -7.87
CA PHE A 200 18.31 6.52 -6.91
C PHE A 200 19.13 7.71 -7.41
N PRO A 201 19.88 8.43 -6.55
CA PRO A 201 20.43 9.70 -6.99
C PRO A 201 21.57 9.57 -7.99
N GLU A 202 22.60 8.78 -7.65
CA GLU A 202 23.84 8.74 -8.43
C GLU A 202 24.30 7.30 -8.74
N PRO A 203 24.89 7.07 -9.94
CA PRO A 203 25.61 5.84 -10.22
C PRO A 203 26.82 5.70 -9.29
N GLY A 204 27.32 4.48 -9.14
CA GLY A 204 28.42 4.18 -8.24
C GLY A 204 28.50 2.71 -7.91
N GLN A 205 29.13 2.40 -6.78
CA GLN A 205 29.33 1.01 -6.35
C GLN A 205 29.19 0.88 -4.84
N THR A 206 28.90 -0.34 -4.39
CA THR A 206 28.87 -0.66 -2.97
C THR A 206 30.27 -0.68 -2.36
N GLN A 207 30.40 -0.18 -1.12
CA GLN A 207 31.66 -0.11 -0.39
C GLN A 207 31.54 -0.77 0.99
N GLY A 208 32.66 -1.26 1.53
CA GLY A 208 32.72 -1.82 2.89
C GLY A 208 32.42 -3.33 3.01
N ALA A 209 32.31 -4.06 1.90
CA ALA A 209 32.19 -5.53 1.88
C ALA A 209 33.24 -6.17 0.95
N ALA A 210 33.42 -7.50 1.05
CA ALA A 210 34.39 -8.25 0.26
C ALA A 210 34.04 -8.31 -1.24
N LYS A 211 32.76 -8.14 -1.59
CA LYS A 211 32.27 -8.09 -2.97
C LYS A 211 31.62 -6.73 -3.22
N THR A 212 31.85 -6.18 -4.41
CA THR A 212 31.23 -4.94 -4.88
C THR A 212 30.11 -5.24 -5.88
N ARG A 213 29.14 -4.34 -5.97
CA ARG A 213 28.09 -4.28 -7.02
C ARG A 213 27.94 -2.85 -7.48
N SER A 214 27.50 -2.65 -8.72
CA SER A 214 27.04 -1.31 -9.12
C SER A 214 25.79 -0.91 -8.34
N ASN A 215 25.57 0.40 -8.19
CA ASN A 215 24.35 0.91 -7.58
C ASN A 215 23.11 0.46 -8.36
N GLU A 216 23.19 0.41 -9.70
CA GLU A 216 22.13 -0.11 -10.57
C GLU A 216 21.75 -1.56 -10.21
N GLU A 217 22.73 -2.44 -10.05
CA GLU A 217 22.53 -3.84 -9.69
C GLU A 217 21.99 -4.00 -8.26
N PHE A 218 22.53 -3.22 -7.33
CA PHE A 218 22.10 -3.22 -5.93
C PHE A 218 20.63 -2.81 -5.83
N PHE A 219 20.26 -1.67 -6.41
CA PHE A 219 18.91 -1.12 -6.33
C PHE A 219 17.88 -1.87 -7.19
N THR A 220 18.31 -2.46 -8.32
CA THR A 220 17.43 -3.36 -9.09
C THR A 220 17.10 -4.61 -8.29
N ARG A 221 18.07 -5.20 -7.57
CA ARG A 221 17.81 -6.35 -6.69
C ARG A 221 16.91 -5.95 -5.52
N LEU A 222 17.20 -4.83 -4.85
CA LEU A 222 16.39 -4.33 -3.73
C LEU A 222 14.95 -4.08 -4.16
N GLY A 223 14.74 -3.45 -5.31
CA GLY A 223 13.41 -3.20 -5.88
C GLY A 223 12.63 -4.49 -6.16
N ARG A 224 13.30 -5.55 -6.67
CA ARG A 224 12.65 -6.85 -6.89
C ARG A 224 12.22 -7.52 -5.58
N GLU A 225 13.08 -7.48 -4.56
CA GLU A 225 12.74 -8.02 -3.24
C GLU A 225 11.60 -7.23 -2.58
N LEU A 226 11.56 -5.92 -2.75
CA LEU A 226 10.46 -5.07 -2.27
C LEU A 226 9.14 -5.43 -2.95
N ILE A 227 9.13 -5.55 -4.29
CA ILE A 227 7.95 -5.98 -5.05
C ILE A 227 7.48 -7.34 -4.56
N ARG A 228 8.40 -8.30 -4.40
CA ARG A 228 8.06 -9.64 -3.91
C ARG A 228 7.44 -9.60 -2.52
N ALA A 229 8.02 -8.86 -1.59
CA ALA A 229 7.52 -8.74 -0.22
C ALA A 229 6.09 -8.20 -0.16
N LEU A 230 5.73 -7.29 -1.09
CA LEU A 230 4.42 -6.65 -1.16
C LEU A 230 3.38 -7.46 -1.95
N ASP A 231 3.76 -8.03 -3.09
CA ASP A 231 2.83 -8.56 -4.11
C ASP A 231 2.65 -10.09 -4.06
N GLU A 232 3.65 -10.85 -3.58
CA GLU A 232 3.61 -12.32 -3.63
C GLU A 232 2.32 -12.85 -2.95
N ASN A 233 1.57 -13.72 -3.63
CA ASN A 233 0.34 -14.26 -3.06
C ASN A 233 0.64 -15.57 -2.33
N THR A 234 0.34 -15.60 -1.04
CA THR A 234 0.60 -16.75 -0.14
C THR A 234 -0.71 -17.20 0.54
N ALA A 235 -0.66 -18.20 1.41
CA ALA A 235 -1.82 -18.57 2.25
C ALA A 235 -2.31 -17.41 3.16
N GLU A 236 -1.42 -16.45 3.48
CA GLU A 236 -1.77 -15.24 4.21
C GLU A 236 -2.33 -14.12 3.31
N GLY A 237 -2.43 -14.37 2.00
CA GLY A 237 -2.80 -13.41 0.98
C GLY A 237 -1.60 -12.64 0.41
N PHE A 238 -1.80 -11.38 0.08
CA PHE A 238 -0.79 -10.42 -0.38
C PHE A 238 -0.93 -9.11 0.42
N VAL A 239 0.08 -8.23 0.34
CA VAL A 239 0.04 -6.92 1.01
C VAL A 239 -0.66 -5.93 0.09
N PHE A 240 -0.05 -5.66 -1.08
CA PHE A 240 -0.58 -4.83 -2.16
C PHE A 240 -0.10 -5.38 -3.50
N ARG A 241 -0.96 -5.37 -4.51
CA ARG A 241 -0.53 -5.62 -5.89
C ARG A 241 0.30 -4.43 -6.37
N VAL A 242 1.46 -4.69 -6.95
CA VAL A 242 2.40 -3.62 -7.32
C VAL A 242 2.39 -3.43 -8.84
N ASP A 243 2.15 -2.20 -9.29
CA ASP A 243 2.23 -1.85 -10.70
C ASP A 243 3.46 -0.97 -10.97
N MET A 244 4.37 -1.47 -11.80
CA MET A 244 5.60 -0.77 -12.20
C MET A 244 5.51 -0.19 -13.62
N ARG A 245 4.35 -0.22 -14.29
CA ARG A 245 4.21 0.14 -15.72
C ARG A 245 4.41 1.62 -16.01
N LEU A 246 4.27 2.49 -15.01
CA LEU A 246 4.44 3.94 -15.15
C LEU A 246 5.91 4.38 -15.16
N ARG A 247 6.87 3.48 -14.90
CA ARG A 247 8.30 3.80 -14.95
C ARG A 247 8.76 4.10 -16.38
N PRO A 248 9.85 4.87 -16.57
CA PRO A 248 10.45 5.10 -17.88
C PRO A 248 10.62 3.82 -18.72
N PHE A 249 10.22 3.90 -19.99
CA PHE A 249 10.16 2.76 -20.94
C PHE A 249 9.20 1.62 -20.53
N GLY A 250 8.36 1.80 -19.51
CA GLY A 250 7.38 0.83 -19.05
C GLY A 250 8.00 -0.53 -18.72
N ASN A 251 7.36 -1.61 -19.13
CA ASN A 251 7.80 -2.98 -18.84
C ASN A 251 9.18 -3.34 -19.38
N SER A 252 9.63 -2.69 -20.46
CA SER A 252 10.93 -2.94 -21.08
C SER A 252 12.05 -2.12 -20.44
N GLY A 253 11.73 -1.16 -19.57
CA GLY A 253 12.69 -0.31 -18.89
C GLY A 253 13.35 -0.98 -17.69
N ALA A 254 14.50 -0.43 -17.31
CA ALA A 254 15.16 -0.74 -16.05
C ALA A 254 14.20 -0.58 -14.87
N LEU A 255 14.36 -1.40 -13.84
CA LEU A 255 13.47 -1.36 -12.68
C LEU A 255 13.71 -0.13 -11.81
N ALA A 256 14.99 0.26 -11.66
CA ALA A 256 15.43 1.46 -10.96
C ALA A 256 16.38 2.25 -11.87
N LEU A 257 16.21 3.56 -11.92
CA LEU A 257 17.05 4.47 -12.70
C LEU A 257 17.73 5.50 -11.81
N ASN A 258 18.95 5.90 -12.16
CA ASN A 258 19.56 7.06 -11.53
C ASN A 258 18.86 8.37 -11.98
N PHE A 259 19.04 9.46 -11.25
CA PHE A 259 18.32 10.71 -11.53
C PHE A 259 18.66 11.30 -12.89
N GLU A 260 19.92 11.25 -13.32
CA GLU A 260 20.37 11.73 -14.63
C GLU A 260 19.68 10.97 -15.77
N ALA A 261 19.62 9.63 -15.68
CA ALA A 261 18.94 8.80 -16.65
C ALA A 261 17.42 9.07 -16.68
N MET A 262 16.82 9.34 -15.52
CA MET A 262 15.41 9.67 -15.40
C MET A 262 15.09 11.05 -16.02
N GLU A 263 15.92 12.05 -15.75
CA GLU A 263 15.81 13.38 -16.35
C GLU A 263 15.94 13.30 -17.87
N ASN A 264 17.00 12.65 -18.37
CA ASN A 264 17.23 12.48 -19.80
C ASN A 264 16.05 11.78 -20.49
N TYR A 265 15.47 10.75 -19.85
CA TYR A 265 14.28 10.10 -20.37
C TYR A 265 13.12 11.09 -20.55
N TYR A 266 12.76 11.83 -19.51
CA TYR A 266 11.62 12.74 -19.57
C TYR A 266 11.86 13.94 -20.49
N GLN A 267 13.11 14.39 -20.63
CA GLN A 267 13.49 15.44 -21.57
C GLN A 267 13.38 14.99 -23.03
N VAL A 268 13.86 13.78 -23.36
CA VAL A 268 14.00 13.31 -24.75
C VAL A 268 12.82 12.47 -25.22
N HIS A 269 12.30 11.60 -24.35
CA HIS A 269 11.30 10.58 -24.68
C HIS A 269 9.96 10.75 -23.96
N GLY A 270 9.88 11.67 -23.01
CA GLY A 270 8.70 11.84 -22.16
C GLY A 270 7.45 12.21 -22.95
N ARG A 271 6.40 11.40 -22.81
CA ARG A 271 5.12 11.57 -23.51
C ARG A 271 4.16 12.43 -22.72
N ASP A 272 3.17 13.01 -23.40
CA ASP A 272 2.21 13.93 -22.77
C ASP A 272 1.38 13.29 -21.67
N TRP A 273 0.97 12.03 -21.84
CA TRP A 273 0.24 11.30 -20.80
C TRP A 273 1.09 11.09 -19.54
N GLU A 274 2.42 10.99 -19.66
CA GLU A 274 3.33 10.82 -18.51
C GLU A 274 3.39 12.08 -17.65
N ARG A 275 3.17 13.26 -18.26
CA ARG A 275 3.01 14.51 -17.52
C ARG A 275 1.82 14.43 -16.58
N TYR A 276 0.67 13.91 -17.05
CA TYR A 276 -0.51 13.72 -16.20
C TYR A 276 -0.29 12.69 -15.09
N ALA A 277 0.39 11.60 -15.40
CA ALA A 277 0.72 10.59 -14.40
C ALA A 277 1.59 11.18 -13.27
N LEU A 278 2.58 12.02 -13.61
CA LEU A 278 3.50 12.63 -12.67
C LEU A 278 2.88 13.78 -11.83
N ILE A 279 1.70 14.31 -12.19
CA ILE A 279 1.01 15.30 -11.33
C ILE A 279 0.75 14.75 -9.93
N LYS A 280 0.43 13.45 -9.85
CA LYS A 280 0.16 12.76 -8.59
C LYS A 280 1.41 12.11 -7.98
N ALA A 281 2.57 12.20 -8.62
CA ALA A 281 3.77 11.54 -8.11
C ALA A 281 4.31 12.23 -6.85
N ARG A 282 4.68 11.45 -5.84
CA ARG A 282 5.42 11.95 -4.67
C ARG A 282 6.32 10.86 -4.07
N PRO A 283 7.37 11.22 -3.32
CA PRO A 283 8.15 10.23 -2.59
C PRO A 283 7.33 9.60 -1.46
N VAL A 284 7.34 8.27 -1.41
CA VAL A 284 6.65 7.46 -0.40
C VAL A 284 7.60 6.61 0.44
N ALA A 285 8.83 6.35 -0.02
CA ALA A 285 9.84 5.64 0.76
C ALA A 285 11.26 5.96 0.29
N GLY A 286 12.24 5.59 1.12
CA GLY A 286 13.63 6.03 1.00
C GLY A 286 13.85 7.37 1.70
N ARG A 287 14.97 8.02 1.38
CA ARG A 287 15.26 9.38 1.84
C ARG A 287 14.36 10.38 1.13
N LEU A 288 13.47 11.05 1.87
CA LEU A 288 12.46 11.92 1.28
C LEU A 288 13.07 13.13 0.57
N GLU A 289 14.18 13.66 1.08
CA GLU A 289 14.89 14.79 0.49
C GLU A 289 15.40 14.47 -0.92
N ASP A 290 15.82 13.22 -1.17
CA ASP A 290 16.21 12.78 -2.51
C ASP A 290 15.02 12.70 -3.45
N GLY A 291 13.89 12.19 -2.95
CA GLY A 291 12.66 12.14 -3.71
C GLY A 291 12.13 13.53 -4.08
N GLU A 292 12.15 14.47 -3.16
CA GLU A 292 11.79 15.86 -3.43
C GLU A 292 12.75 16.53 -4.42
N ARG A 293 14.05 16.23 -4.33
CA ARG A 293 15.04 16.67 -5.31
C ARG A 293 14.72 16.14 -6.72
N LEU A 294 14.35 14.87 -6.84
CA LEU A 294 13.91 14.29 -8.11
C LEU A 294 12.63 14.96 -8.61
N MET A 295 11.62 15.17 -7.76
CA MET A 295 10.38 15.84 -8.16
C MET A 295 10.62 17.28 -8.61
N ALA A 296 11.54 18.00 -7.96
CA ALA A 296 11.95 19.33 -8.38
C ALA A 296 12.64 19.32 -9.76
N MET A 297 13.50 18.35 -10.01
CA MET A 297 14.16 18.13 -11.32
C MET A 297 13.15 17.83 -12.43
N LEU A 298 12.13 17.01 -12.15
CA LEU A 298 11.08 16.66 -13.12
C LEU A 298 10.01 17.76 -13.29
N ARG A 299 9.96 18.76 -12.41
CA ARG A 299 8.96 19.83 -12.44
C ARG A 299 8.80 20.52 -13.80
N PRO A 300 9.87 20.86 -14.56
CA PRO A 300 9.73 21.48 -15.88
C PRO A 300 9.10 20.55 -16.92
N PHE A 301 9.28 19.23 -16.77
CA PHE A 301 8.57 18.24 -17.58
C PHE A 301 7.09 18.14 -17.16
N VAL A 302 6.77 18.12 -15.88
CA VAL A 302 5.36 18.01 -15.45
C VAL A 302 4.57 19.28 -15.77
N TYR A 303 5.12 20.44 -15.42
CA TYR A 303 4.45 21.74 -15.50
C TYR A 303 5.14 22.64 -16.54
N ARG A 304 4.70 22.53 -17.79
CA ARG A 304 5.21 23.38 -18.88
C ARG A 304 5.00 24.85 -18.56
N ARG A 305 6.02 25.67 -18.83
CA ARG A 305 5.91 27.13 -18.70
C ARG A 305 4.96 27.75 -19.74
N TYR A 306 4.88 27.15 -20.93
CA TYR A 306 4.04 27.60 -22.03
C TYR A 306 3.11 26.47 -22.47
N LEU A 307 1.84 26.80 -22.67
CA LEU A 307 0.83 25.90 -23.24
C LEU A 307 0.49 26.41 -24.64
N ASP A 308 0.73 25.58 -25.63
CA ASP A 308 0.34 25.85 -27.01
C ASP A 308 -0.94 25.07 -27.37
N TYR A 309 -1.48 25.34 -28.57
CA TYR A 309 -2.65 24.63 -29.08
C TYR A 309 -2.44 23.11 -29.20
N GLY A 310 -1.19 22.67 -29.41
CA GLY A 310 -0.84 21.25 -29.47
C GLY A 310 -1.07 20.53 -28.14
N ALA A 311 -0.64 21.14 -27.04
CA ALA A 311 -0.85 20.61 -25.69
C ALA A 311 -2.35 20.44 -25.36
N PHE A 312 -3.19 21.40 -25.76
CA PHE A 312 -4.64 21.29 -25.56
C PHE A 312 -5.27 20.19 -26.43
N ALA A 313 -4.79 20.00 -27.66
CA ALA A 313 -5.28 18.94 -28.54
C ALA A 313 -4.96 17.55 -27.96
N GLN A 314 -3.73 17.34 -27.49
CA GLN A 314 -3.29 16.09 -26.86
C GLN A 314 -4.10 15.76 -25.61
N LEU A 315 -4.40 16.76 -24.78
CA LEU A 315 -5.30 16.64 -23.63
C LEU A 315 -6.67 16.09 -24.00
N ARG A 316 -7.27 16.67 -25.05
CA ARG A 316 -8.59 16.28 -25.52
C ARG A 316 -8.58 14.87 -26.11
N GLU A 317 -7.54 14.54 -26.87
CA GLU A 317 -7.34 13.21 -27.44
C GLU A 317 -7.21 12.15 -26.34
N MET A 318 -6.39 12.42 -25.32
CA MET A 318 -6.24 11.53 -24.17
C MET A 318 -7.56 11.32 -23.42
N LYS A 319 -8.30 12.40 -23.15
CA LYS A 319 -9.63 12.31 -22.54
C LYS A 319 -10.58 11.47 -23.40
N ALA A 320 -10.56 11.66 -24.72
CA ALA A 320 -11.39 10.91 -25.65
C ALA A 320 -11.04 9.41 -25.68
N MET A 321 -9.75 9.07 -25.67
CA MET A 321 -9.27 7.69 -25.59
C MET A 321 -9.72 7.01 -24.30
N VAL A 322 -9.55 7.68 -23.15
CA VAL A 322 -10.01 7.16 -21.85
C VAL A 322 -11.53 6.93 -21.87
N ALA A 323 -12.31 7.89 -22.36
CA ALA A 323 -13.76 7.76 -22.45
C ALA A 323 -14.20 6.62 -23.40
N ALA A 324 -13.48 6.43 -24.52
CA ALA A 324 -13.75 5.32 -25.44
C ALA A 324 -13.46 3.96 -24.80
N GLU A 325 -12.36 3.85 -24.04
CA GLU A 325 -11.99 2.63 -23.34
C GLU A 325 -12.98 2.28 -22.21
N VAL A 326 -13.44 3.28 -21.45
CA VAL A 326 -14.48 3.11 -20.42
C VAL A 326 -15.79 2.58 -21.04
N ARG A 327 -16.22 3.17 -22.17
CA ARG A 327 -17.39 2.68 -22.93
C ARG A 327 -17.18 1.26 -23.43
N ARG A 328 -16.01 0.93 -23.97
CA ARG A 328 -15.66 -0.41 -24.46
C ARG A 328 -15.75 -1.47 -23.36
N LYS A 329 -15.39 -1.12 -22.13
CA LYS A 329 -15.47 -1.99 -20.95
C LYS A 329 -16.87 -2.08 -20.32
N GLY A 330 -17.88 -1.40 -20.89
CA GLY A 330 -19.24 -1.41 -20.36
C GLY A 330 -19.40 -0.67 -19.02
N MET A 331 -18.44 0.18 -18.65
CA MET A 331 -18.43 0.94 -17.39
C MET A 331 -18.99 2.35 -17.56
N ALA A 332 -19.98 2.53 -18.43
CA ALA A 332 -20.51 3.85 -18.77
C ALA A 332 -21.30 4.51 -17.62
N ASP A 333 -21.80 3.72 -16.66
CA ASP A 333 -22.68 4.15 -15.57
C ASP A 333 -22.00 4.13 -14.17
N ASN A 334 -20.67 4.03 -14.10
CA ASN A 334 -19.90 4.05 -12.83
C ASN A 334 -19.29 5.42 -12.52
#